data_AF-A0A178UGJ4-F1
#
_entry.id   AF-A0A178UGJ4-F1
#
_cell.length_a   1.000
_cell.length_b   1.000
_cell.length_c   1.000
_cell.angle_alpha   90.00
_cell.angle_beta   90.00
_cell.angle_gamma   90.00
#
_symmetry.space_group_name_H-M   'P 1'
#
loop_
_entity.id
_entity.type
_entity.pdbx_description
1 polymer ?
#
loop_
_entity_poly.entity_id
_entity_poly.type
_entity_poly.pdbx_seq_one_letter_code
_entity_poly.pdbx_strand_id
1 'polypeptide(L)'
;MKHFGYIYCTEQLVLENKLEKWADCLEMVGLSRAAVDCYINGYGNQLEQRYAEETSELYPAHRFVPWVVVNNLPLQENYQNFVMYVCNAYGSNQVPEACRILNSSVETLSRSNSSVEKLSNSPQVCYSNH
;
A
#
# COMPACT_ATOMS: atom_id res chain seq x y z
N MET A 1 10.70 -5.58 6.18
CA MET A 1 9.96 -4.35 6.51
C MET A 1 10.73 -3.05 6.29
N LYS A 2 12.07 -3.04 6.28
CA LYS A 2 12.88 -1.81 6.12
C LYS A 2 12.49 -0.92 4.94
N HIS A 3 12.28 -1.50 3.75
CA HIS A 3 11.89 -0.75 2.55
C HIS A 3 10.51 -0.07 2.67
N PHE A 4 9.51 -0.77 3.21
CA PHE A 4 8.18 -0.16 3.47
C PHE A 4 8.27 0.93 4.54
N GLY A 5 9.09 0.74 5.58
CA GLY A 5 9.34 1.78 6.58
C GLY A 5 9.96 3.04 5.96
N TYR A 6 10.89 2.87 5.01
CA TYR A 6 11.49 3.99 4.30
C TYR A 6 10.46 4.75 3.44
N ILE A 7 9.64 4.03 2.67
CA ILE A 7 8.56 4.62 1.87
C ILE A 7 7.60 5.39 2.80
N TYR A 8 7.14 4.77 3.89
CA TYR A 8 6.24 5.44 4.82
C TYR A 8 6.85 6.72 5.41
N CYS A 9 8.11 6.65 5.87
CA CYS A 9 8.81 7.81 6.41
C CYS A 9 8.91 8.95 5.37
N THR A 10 9.30 8.63 4.14
CA THR A 10 9.43 9.64 3.07
C THR A 10 8.08 10.23 2.65
N GLU A 11 7.02 9.43 2.56
CA GLU A 11 5.65 9.91 2.32
C GLU A 11 5.17 10.87 3.42
N GLN A 12 5.48 10.59 4.70
CA GLN A 12 5.18 11.52 5.79
C GLN A 12 5.94 12.84 5.64
N LEU A 13 7.22 12.80 5.25
CA LEU A 13 8.00 14.03 4.99
C LEU A 13 7.41 14.87 3.86
N VAL A 14 6.82 14.25 2.82
CA VAL A 14 6.11 14.98 1.75
C VAL A 14 4.91 15.73 2.33
N LEU A 15 4.10 15.07 3.16
CA LEU A 15 2.94 15.70 3.82
C LEU A 15 3.35 16.85 4.76
N GLU A 16 4.50 16.74 5.40
CA GLU A 16 5.07 17.77 6.27
C GLU A 16 5.85 18.86 5.52
N ASN A 17 6.00 18.75 4.19
CA ASN A 17 6.83 19.62 3.36
C ASN A 17 8.30 19.70 3.86
N LYS A 18 8.88 18.54 4.19
CA LYS A 18 10.26 18.36 4.69
C LYS A 18 11.06 17.35 3.86
N LEU A 19 10.82 17.31 2.56
CA LEU A 19 11.41 16.30 1.66
C LEU A 19 12.94 16.37 1.63
N GLU A 20 13.55 17.51 1.98
CA GLU A 20 15.00 17.64 2.12
C GLU A 20 15.62 16.66 3.13
N LYS A 21 14.81 16.11 4.05
CA LYS A 21 15.21 15.13 5.07
C LYS A 21 15.04 13.68 4.65
N TRP A 22 14.75 13.40 3.38
CA TRP A 22 14.51 12.04 2.90
C TRP A 22 15.63 11.05 3.26
N ALA A 23 16.88 11.51 3.32
CA ALA A 23 18.03 10.69 3.67
C ALA A 23 18.01 10.23 5.14
N ASP A 24 17.41 11.00 6.06
CA ASP A 24 17.27 10.64 7.47
C ASP A 24 16.40 9.38 7.64
N CYS A 25 15.43 9.19 6.73
CA CYS A 25 14.60 7.98 6.70
C CYS A 25 15.41 6.70 6.44
N LEU A 26 16.50 6.78 5.67
CA LEU A 26 17.36 5.61 5.41
C LEU A 26 18.03 5.13 6.70
N GLU A 27 18.56 6.07 7.49
CA GLU A 27 19.18 5.76 8.78
C GLU A 27 18.14 5.21 9.77
N MET A 28 16.97 5.86 9.85
CA MET A 28 15.88 5.46 10.74
C MET A 28 15.45 4.00 10.55
N VAL A 29 15.41 3.51 9.32
CA VAL A 29 15.02 2.12 9.02
C VAL A 29 16.22 1.17 8.89
N GLY A 30 17.43 1.64 9.17
CA GLY A 30 18.66 0.87 9.07
C GLY A 30 18.94 0.35 7.65
N LEU A 31 18.70 1.19 6.64
CA LEU A 31 19.11 1.00 5.25
C LEU A 31 20.48 1.65 5.02
N SER A 32 21.32 1.00 4.22
CA SER A 32 22.67 1.48 3.91
C SER A 32 22.67 2.71 3.02
N ARG A 33 23.77 3.48 3.06
CA ARG A 33 24.05 4.57 2.12
C ARG A 33 24.11 4.15 0.64
N ALA A 34 24.18 2.85 0.33
CA ALA A 34 24.08 2.36 -1.04
C ALA A 34 22.80 2.83 -1.78
N ALA A 35 21.71 3.11 -1.05
CA ALA A 35 20.50 3.70 -1.64
C ALA A 35 20.74 5.14 -2.13
N VAL A 36 21.55 5.92 -1.41
CA VAL A 36 21.99 7.26 -1.81
C VAL A 36 22.91 7.16 -3.03
N ASP A 37 23.84 6.21 -3.02
CA ASP A 37 24.75 5.98 -4.16
C ASP A 37 23.96 5.57 -5.42
N CYS A 38 22.91 4.76 -5.27
CA CYS A 38 22.00 4.39 -6.37
C CYS A 38 21.30 5.61 -6.97
N TYR A 39 20.86 6.54 -6.12
CA TYR A 39 20.23 7.80 -6.54
C TYR A 39 21.22 8.69 -7.30
N ILE A 40 22.43 8.88 -6.76
CA ILE A 40 23.44 9.80 -7.34
C ILE A 40 24.04 9.26 -8.63
N ASN A 41 24.29 7.95 -8.72
CA ASN A 41 25.01 7.35 -9.86
C ASN A 41 24.12 7.06 -11.08
N GLY A 42 22.86 7.52 -11.09
CA GLY A 42 21.96 7.37 -12.24
C GLY A 42 21.29 6.00 -12.38
N TYR A 43 21.55 5.05 -11.48
CA TYR A 43 20.81 3.79 -11.41
C TYR A 43 19.31 4.01 -11.12
N GLY A 44 18.95 5.11 -10.46
CA GLY A 44 17.57 5.55 -10.30
C GLY A 44 16.80 5.62 -11.62
N ASN A 45 17.37 6.23 -12.66
CA ASN A 45 16.71 6.36 -13.96
C ASN A 45 16.43 5.01 -14.62
N GLN A 46 17.35 4.04 -14.47
CA GLN A 46 17.14 2.69 -15.01
C GLN A 46 16.00 1.96 -14.30
N LEU A 47 15.87 2.17 -12.99
CA LEU A 47 14.76 1.61 -12.20
C LEU A 47 13.43 2.29 -12.57
N GLU A 48 13.42 3.61 -12.72
CA GLU A 48 12.24 4.35 -13.15
C GLU A 48 11.75 3.90 -14.53
N GLN A 49 12.65 3.71 -15.49
CA GLN A 49 12.29 3.20 -16.82
C GLN A 49 11.64 1.82 -16.75
N ARG A 50 12.21 0.90 -15.95
CA ARG A 50 11.63 -0.44 -15.76
C ARG A 50 10.23 -0.38 -15.15
N TYR A 51 10.03 0.44 -14.12
CA TYR A 51 8.70 0.59 -13.52
C TYR A 51 7.71 1.29 -14.45
N ALA A 52 8.15 2.18 -15.33
CA ALA A 52 7.32 2.76 -16.37
C ALA A 52 6.84 1.69 -17.37
N GLU A 53 7.73 0.78 -17.78
CA GLU A 53 7.39 -0.38 -18.63
C GLU A 53 6.37 -1.29 -17.93
N GLU A 54 6.65 -1.73 -16.70
CA GLU A 54 5.72 -2.56 -15.90
C GLU A 54 4.34 -1.88 -15.72
N THR A 55 4.32 -0.56 -15.50
CA THR A 55 3.08 0.21 -15.36
C THR A 55 2.32 0.33 -16.68
N SER A 56 3.03 0.40 -17.81
CA SER A 56 2.42 0.47 -19.14
C SER A 56 1.79 -0.85 -19.59
N GLU A 57 2.26 -1.97 -19.04
CA GLU A 57 1.76 -3.32 -19.32
C GLU A 57 0.52 -3.69 -18.48
N LEU A 58 0.11 -2.83 -17.54
CA LEU A 58 -1.11 -3.05 -16.76
C LEU A 58 -2.32 -3.23 -17.68
N TYR A 59 -3.04 -4.33 -17.47
CA TYR A 59 -4.29 -4.62 -18.17
C TYR A 59 -5.45 -4.77 -17.18
N PRO A 60 -6.51 -3.95 -17.30
CA PRO A 60 -6.63 -2.80 -18.18
C PRO A 60 -5.64 -1.68 -17.78
N ALA A 61 -5.35 -0.78 -18.72
CA ALA A 61 -4.53 0.39 -18.43
C ALA A 61 -5.13 1.19 -17.26
N HIS A 62 -4.27 1.61 -16.33
CA HIS A 62 -4.72 2.34 -15.14
C HIS A 62 -5.29 3.72 -15.53
N ARG A 63 -6.38 4.13 -14.88
CA ARG A 63 -7.08 5.42 -15.16
C ARG A 63 -6.82 6.49 -14.10
N PHE A 64 -6.32 6.09 -12.95
CA PHE A 64 -6.02 6.94 -11.81
C PHE A 64 -5.05 6.23 -10.87
N VAL A 65 -4.53 6.99 -9.91
CA VAL A 65 -3.75 6.46 -8.78
C VAL A 65 -4.51 6.73 -7.46
N PRO A 66 -4.38 5.86 -6.45
CA PRO A 66 -3.63 4.60 -6.48
C PRO A 66 -4.31 3.51 -7.34
N TRP A 67 -3.51 2.71 -8.05
CA TRP A 67 -3.98 1.54 -8.80
C TRP A 67 -3.63 0.26 -8.03
N VAL A 68 -4.64 -0.39 -7.44
CA VAL A 68 -4.46 -1.56 -6.57
C VAL A 68 -4.93 -2.82 -7.27
N VAL A 69 -4.09 -3.85 -7.27
CA VAL A 69 -4.34 -5.15 -7.90
C VAL A 69 -4.19 -6.26 -6.85
N VAL A 70 -5.15 -7.18 -6.77
CA VAL A 70 -5.11 -8.36 -5.90
C VAL A 70 -5.29 -9.60 -6.78
N ASN A 71 -4.31 -10.51 -6.85
CA ASN A 71 -4.33 -11.69 -7.72
C ASN A 71 -4.77 -11.36 -9.17
N ASN A 72 -4.11 -10.39 -9.79
CA ASN A 72 -4.39 -9.89 -11.15
C ASN A 72 -5.78 -9.26 -11.33
N LEU A 73 -6.56 -9.06 -10.24
CA LEU A 73 -7.81 -8.32 -10.26
C LEU A 73 -7.55 -6.85 -9.90
N PRO A 74 -7.70 -5.91 -10.86
CA PRO A 74 -7.67 -4.48 -10.55
C PRO A 74 -8.93 -4.08 -9.78
N LEU A 75 -8.75 -3.50 -8.59
CA LEU A 75 -9.88 -3.12 -7.71
C LEU A 75 -10.59 -1.85 -8.17
N GLN A 76 -9.94 -1.04 -9.01
CA GLN A 76 -10.44 0.24 -9.51
C GLN A 76 -11.00 1.09 -8.36
N GLU A 77 -12.22 1.63 -8.46
CA GLU A 77 -12.81 2.54 -7.48
C GLU A 77 -13.03 1.87 -6.11
N ASN A 78 -12.99 0.54 -6.04
CA ASN A 78 -13.08 -0.23 -4.80
C ASN A 78 -11.73 -0.42 -4.09
N TYR A 79 -10.66 0.27 -4.52
CA TYR A 79 -9.31 0.10 -3.96
C TYR A 79 -9.25 0.29 -2.43
N GLN A 80 -10.12 1.10 -1.84
CA GLN A 80 -10.19 1.31 -0.39
C GLN A 80 -10.57 0.04 0.37
N ASN A 81 -11.25 -0.91 -0.29
CA ASN A 81 -11.67 -2.18 0.31
C ASN A 81 -10.63 -3.28 0.13
N PHE A 82 -9.37 -2.97 -0.21
CA PHE A 82 -8.36 -3.99 -0.57
C PHE A 82 -8.17 -5.08 0.49
N VAL A 83 -8.29 -4.77 1.79
CA VAL A 83 -8.20 -5.76 2.87
C VAL A 83 -9.25 -6.86 2.71
N MET A 84 -10.48 -6.50 2.33
CA MET A 84 -11.54 -7.47 2.03
C MET A 84 -11.15 -8.41 0.90
N TYR A 85 -10.63 -7.85 -0.20
CA TYR A 85 -10.20 -8.63 -1.35
C TYR A 85 -9.03 -9.56 -1.01
N VAL A 86 -8.06 -9.10 -0.21
CA VAL A 86 -6.95 -9.94 0.29
C VAL A 86 -7.47 -11.07 1.17
N CYS A 87 -8.38 -10.79 2.09
CA CYS A 87 -8.99 -11.79 2.97
C CYS A 87 -9.74 -12.87 2.18
N ASN A 88 -10.51 -12.47 1.16
CA ASN A 88 -11.22 -13.40 0.29
C ASN A 88 -10.27 -14.22 -0.59
N ALA A 89 -9.13 -13.64 -1.00
CA ALA A 89 -8.12 -14.29 -1.83
C ALA A 89 -7.19 -15.25 -1.05
N TYR A 90 -7.19 -15.20 0.29
CA TYR A 90 -6.27 -16.00 1.12
C TYR A 90 -6.46 -17.52 0.96
N GLY A 91 -7.67 -17.97 0.62
CA GLY A 91 -7.95 -19.35 0.17
C GLY A 91 -7.79 -20.47 1.22
N SER A 92 -7.43 -20.16 2.46
CA SER A 92 -7.26 -21.12 3.56
C SER A 92 -8.31 -20.91 4.66
N ASN A 93 -8.68 -21.98 5.37
CA ASN A 93 -9.56 -21.91 6.55
C ASN A 93 -8.89 -21.23 7.75
N GLN A 94 -7.57 -21.06 7.74
CA GLN A 94 -6.79 -20.40 8.80
C GLN A 94 -6.51 -18.94 8.43
N VAL A 95 -7.56 -18.15 8.19
CA VAL A 95 -7.41 -16.72 7.89
C VAL A 95 -6.94 -15.91 9.12
N PRO A 96 -6.16 -14.84 8.92
CA PRO A 96 -5.81 -13.90 9.99
C PRO A 96 -7.04 -13.37 10.74
N GLU A 97 -6.88 -13.06 12.02
CA GLU A 97 -7.96 -12.53 12.86
C GLU A 97 -8.58 -11.26 12.28
N ALA A 98 -7.77 -10.39 11.68
CA ALA A 98 -8.24 -9.18 10.99
C ALA A 98 -9.32 -9.48 9.93
N CYS A 99 -9.19 -10.60 9.20
CA CYS A 99 -10.19 -11.03 8.22
C CYS A 99 -11.50 -11.50 8.87
N ARG A 100 -11.41 -12.18 10.02
CA ARG A 100 -12.59 -12.64 10.77
C ARG A 100 -13.38 -11.46 11.34
N ILE A 101 -12.68 -10.47 11.90
CA ILE A 101 -13.31 -9.24 12.40
C ILE A 101 -14.02 -8.50 11.26
N LEU A 102 -13.33 -8.31 10.13
CA LEU A 102 -13.90 -7.63 8.96
C LEU A 102 -15.21 -8.27 8.48
N ASN A 103 -15.24 -9.60 8.37
CA ASN A 103 -16.45 -10.32 7.96
C ASN A 103 -17.61 -10.09 8.93
N SER A 104 -17.35 -10.13 10.24
CA SER A 104 -18.38 -9.91 11.26
C SER A 104 -18.97 -8.48 11.22
N SER A 105 -18.13 -7.47 10.97
CA SER A 105 -18.57 -6.08 10.80
C SER A 105 -19.47 -5.92 9.56
N VAL A 106 -19.11 -6.55 8.43
CA VAL A 106 -19.92 -6.49 7.21
C VAL A 106 -21.25 -7.21 7.38
N GLU A 107 -21.28 -8.36 8.02
CA GLU A 107 -22.54 -9.07 8.33
C GLU A 107 -23.46 -8.21 9.21
N THR A 108 -22.91 -7.53 10.20
CA THR A 108 -23.67 -6.65 11.10
C THR A 108 -24.26 -5.44 10.35
N LEU A 109 -23.49 -4.82 9.44
CA LEU A 109 -23.92 -3.72 8.59
C LEU A 109 -24.99 -4.15 7.58
N SER A 110 -24.85 -5.34 7.00
CA SER A 110 -25.83 -5.87 6.03
C SER A 110 -27.20 -6.15 6.65
N ARG A 111 -27.24 -6.49 7.95
CA ARG A 111 -28.49 -6.70 8.71
C ARG A 111 -29.17 -5.42 9.15
N SER A 112 -28.47 -4.28 9.14
CA SER A 112 -28.98 -3.02 9.69
C SER A 112 -29.58 -2.06 8.65
N ASN A 113 -29.60 -2.40 7.35
CA ASN A 113 -30.24 -1.61 6.27
C ASN A 113 -29.98 -0.08 6.34
N SER A 114 -28.79 0.35 6.82
CA SER A 114 -28.40 1.75 6.73
C SER A 114 -27.59 1.98 5.46
N SER A 115 -27.92 3.05 4.75
CA SER A 115 -27.22 3.60 3.60
C SER A 115 -25.71 3.42 3.74
N VAL A 116 -25.06 2.93 2.69
CA VAL A 116 -23.62 2.71 2.62
C VAL A 116 -22.87 4.04 2.83
N GLU A 117 -22.66 4.42 4.08
CA GLU A 117 -21.58 5.32 4.43
C GLU A 117 -20.29 4.54 4.23
N LYS A 118 -19.48 5.04 3.30
CA LYS A 118 -18.12 4.59 3.03
C LYS A 118 -17.46 4.25 4.37
N LEU A 119 -16.83 3.09 4.46
CA LEU A 119 -15.87 2.77 5.50
C LEU A 119 -14.67 3.74 5.37
N SER A 120 -14.87 5.02 5.69
CA SER A 120 -13.85 6.02 5.89
C SER A 120 -13.27 5.83 7.29
N ASN A 121 -12.77 4.63 7.53
CA ASN A 121 -11.78 4.36 8.55
C ASN A 121 -11.20 3.00 8.20
N SER A 122 -10.38 3.00 7.15
CA SER A 122 -9.30 2.02 7.10
C SER A 122 -8.55 2.18 8.42
N PRO A 123 -8.46 1.14 9.26
CA PRO A 123 -7.46 1.16 10.32
C PRO A 123 -6.14 1.49 9.64
N GLN A 124 -5.36 2.39 10.23
CA GLN A 124 -4.00 2.61 9.79
C GLN A 124 -3.34 1.25 9.57
N VAL A 125 -2.73 1.09 8.40
CA VAL A 125 -1.95 -0.10 8.03
C VAL A 125 -1.06 -0.41 9.23
N CYS A 126 -1.31 -1.54 9.89
CA CYS A 126 -0.58 -1.91 11.08
C CYS A 126 0.87 -2.18 10.69
N TYR A 127 1.76 -1.22 10.94
CA TYR A 127 3.19 -1.48 10.96
C TYR A 127 3.50 -2.16 12.29
N SER A 128 4.04 -3.38 12.24
CA SER A 128 4.56 -4.02 13.43
C SER A 128 5.78 -3.24 13.91
N ASN A 129 5.65 -2.59 15.06
CA ASN A 129 6.74 -1.99 15.81
C ASN A 129 7.62 -3.10 16.39
N HIS A 130 8.91 -3.08 16.07
CA HIS A 130 9.95 -3.81 16.77
C HIS A 130 11.05 -2.84 17.16
#